data_AF-A0A448XDZ3-F1
#
_entry.id   AF-A0A448XDZ3-F1
#
_cell.length_a   1.000
_cell.length_b   1.000
_cell.length_c   1.000
_cell.angle_alpha   90.00
_cell.angle_beta   90.00
_cell.angle_gamma   90.00
#
_symmetry.space_group_name_H-M   'P 1'
#
loop_
_entity.id
_entity.type
_entity.pdbx_description
1 polymer ?
#
loop_
_entity_poly.entity_id
_entity_poly.type
_entity_poly.pdbx_seq_one_letter_code
_entity_poly.pdbx_strand_id
1 'polypeptide(L)'
;MYLFLWAFSCFTNFSFNQVHGMAIHLISYQGRPGRIFICASMICSLMSFGVYVYEASKWPQEVEKCEIRHRKFRIVDSLLNLFFLVHFCARFAAASDELVFWLEWYSILDYFTVVPTLLSLIMNRSWIGFRCLRVFRLVNLAEVLHNLNMIESAASLRLCQLVTFFIAVWFSGAGMMHLLENTGDPFGKTPYANAIELTYMQSLYYCLVTMSTVGYGDVTPQTVLGRAFACLFILFALATFASAIPEIADMLFRVNRYSGVYVKAEGRLHVVVCGDVTTQSVRHFLEDFLHKDRQRNDVEVVFINRLKPDLQLQGLLRRHFMRVKYLQLSTTIRHSQRVISAR
;
A
#
# COMPACT_ATOMS: atom_id res chain seq x y z
N MET A 1 -36.34 -2.81 -45.37
CA MET A 1 -36.15 -2.08 -44.10
C MET A 1 -35.93 -3.02 -42.91
N TYR A 2 -36.83 -3.98 -42.65
CA TYR A 2 -36.69 -4.95 -41.54
C TYR A 2 -35.44 -5.85 -41.60
N LEU A 3 -35.03 -6.33 -42.79
CA LEU A 3 -33.79 -7.10 -42.96
C LEU A 3 -32.52 -6.26 -42.69
N PHE A 4 -32.58 -4.96 -42.95
CA PHE A 4 -31.46 -4.04 -42.73
C PHE A 4 -31.33 -3.68 -41.25
N LEU A 5 -32.45 -3.48 -40.55
CA LEU A 5 -32.50 -3.32 -39.10
C LEU A 5 -32.07 -4.60 -38.38
N TRP A 6 -32.47 -5.78 -38.87
CA TRP A 6 -32.04 -7.06 -38.29
C TRP A 6 -30.54 -7.32 -38.53
N ALA A 7 -30.02 -7.03 -39.72
CA ALA A 7 -28.59 -7.12 -40.01
C ALA A 7 -27.76 -6.10 -39.21
N PHE A 8 -28.28 -4.87 -39.01
CA PHE A 8 -27.63 -3.85 -38.20
C PHE A 8 -27.65 -4.21 -36.71
N SER A 9 -28.77 -4.71 -36.17
CA SER A 9 -28.84 -5.25 -34.80
C SER A 9 -27.97 -6.49 -34.62
N CYS A 10 -27.86 -7.37 -35.62
CA CYS A 10 -27.00 -8.56 -35.56
C CYS A 10 -25.51 -8.18 -35.64
N PHE A 11 -25.15 -7.20 -36.47
CA PHE A 11 -23.78 -6.69 -36.58
C PHE A 11 -23.36 -5.90 -35.33
N THR A 12 -24.25 -5.07 -34.78
CA THR A 12 -24.01 -4.34 -33.52
C THR A 12 -23.93 -5.30 -32.33
N ASN A 13 -24.78 -6.32 -32.24
CA ASN A 13 -24.70 -7.35 -31.20
C ASN A 13 -23.45 -8.23 -31.33
N PHE A 14 -23.03 -8.58 -32.56
CA PHE A 14 -21.81 -9.35 -32.81
C PHE A 14 -20.55 -8.53 -32.43
N SER A 15 -20.52 -7.25 -32.84
CA SER A 15 -19.44 -6.34 -32.47
C SER A 15 -19.41 -6.07 -30.96
N PHE A 16 -20.56 -5.90 -30.31
CA PHE A 16 -20.66 -5.67 -28.87
C PHE A 16 -20.17 -6.89 -28.07
N ASN A 17 -20.62 -8.10 -28.41
CA ASN A 17 -20.15 -9.32 -27.74
C ASN A 17 -18.65 -9.56 -27.94
N GLN A 18 -18.11 -9.21 -29.11
CA GLN A 18 -16.68 -9.32 -29.38
C GLN A 18 -15.86 -8.28 -28.58
N VAL A 19 -16.34 -7.04 -28.48
CA VAL A 19 -15.70 -5.98 -27.68
C VAL A 19 -15.76 -6.32 -26.19
N HIS A 20 -16.90 -6.80 -25.71
CA HIS A 20 -17.07 -7.25 -24.33
C HIS A 20 -16.10 -8.38 -23.97
N GLY A 21 -16.01 -9.42 -24.82
CA GLY A 21 -15.05 -10.52 -24.63
C GLY A 21 -13.58 -10.06 -24.64
N MET A 22 -13.22 -9.12 -25.53
CA MET A 22 -11.88 -8.53 -25.57
C MET A 22 -11.58 -7.71 -24.31
N ALA A 23 -12.54 -6.93 -23.83
CA ALA A 23 -12.43 -6.11 -22.62
C ALA A 23 -12.25 -6.99 -21.38
N ILE A 24 -13.01 -8.08 -21.25
CA ILE A 24 -12.85 -9.06 -20.18
C ILE A 24 -11.45 -9.65 -20.21
N HIS A 25 -10.96 -10.06 -21.39
CA HIS A 25 -9.62 -10.64 -21.50
C HIS A 25 -8.52 -9.64 -21.13
N LEU A 26 -8.71 -8.35 -21.43
CA LEU A 26 -7.78 -7.27 -21.08
C LEU A 26 -7.76 -6.96 -19.58
N ILE A 27 -8.89 -7.10 -18.88
CA ILE A 27 -9.00 -6.85 -17.43
C ILE A 27 -8.70 -8.11 -16.60
N SER A 28 -8.76 -9.29 -17.22
CA SER A 28 -8.44 -10.54 -16.55
C SER A 28 -6.93 -10.73 -16.31
N TYR A 29 -6.59 -11.37 -15.19
CA TYR A 29 -5.21 -11.78 -14.86
C TYR A 29 -4.77 -13.07 -15.59
N GLN A 30 -5.63 -13.66 -16.40
CA GLN A 30 -5.40 -14.94 -17.07
C GLN A 30 -4.37 -14.80 -18.21
N GLY A 31 -4.53 -13.76 -19.03
CA GLY A 31 -3.67 -13.52 -20.18
C GLY A 31 -2.42 -12.66 -19.86
N ARG A 32 -1.33 -12.90 -20.59
CA ARG A 32 -0.16 -12.00 -20.64
C ARG A 32 -0.53 -10.54 -20.95
N PRO A 33 -1.38 -10.21 -21.94
CA PRO A 33 -1.70 -8.81 -22.24
C PRO A 33 -2.45 -8.13 -21.08
N GLY A 34 -3.35 -8.83 -20.41
CA GLY A 34 -4.08 -8.28 -19.26
C GLY A 34 -3.16 -8.00 -18.07
N ARG A 35 -2.23 -8.92 -17.75
CA ARG A 35 -1.21 -8.67 -16.71
C ARG A 35 -0.37 -7.44 -17.00
N ILE A 36 0.10 -7.28 -18.24
CA ILE A 36 0.87 -6.10 -18.65
C ILE A 36 0.04 -4.84 -18.51
N PHE A 37 -1.23 -4.86 -18.94
CA PHE A 37 -2.14 -3.73 -18.85
C PHE A 37 -2.39 -3.29 -17.40
N ILE A 38 -2.64 -4.23 -16.49
CA ILE A 38 -2.88 -3.96 -15.07
C ILE A 38 -1.58 -3.46 -14.39
N CYS A 39 -0.43 -4.07 -14.68
CA CYS A 39 0.86 -3.58 -14.20
C CYS A 39 1.15 -2.15 -14.67
N ALA A 40 0.90 -1.88 -15.95
CA ALA A 40 1.02 -0.54 -16.52
C ALA A 40 0.08 0.45 -15.81
N SER A 41 -1.15 0.04 -15.50
CA SER A 41 -2.11 0.86 -14.75
C SER A 41 -1.60 1.24 -13.35
N MET A 42 -0.96 0.31 -12.64
CA MET A 42 -0.38 0.59 -11.32
C MET A 42 0.82 1.55 -11.42
N ILE A 43 1.70 1.35 -12.40
CA ILE A 43 2.85 2.24 -12.63
C ILE A 43 2.38 3.64 -13.03
N CYS A 44 1.41 3.75 -13.94
CA CYS A 44 0.79 5.01 -14.32
C CYS A 44 0.11 5.70 -13.14
N SER A 45 -0.54 4.95 -12.24
CA SER A 45 -1.16 5.48 -11.01
C SER A 45 -0.13 6.11 -10.08
N LEU A 46 0.99 5.40 -9.86
CA LEU A 46 2.08 5.92 -9.05
C LEU A 46 2.72 7.17 -9.68
N MET A 47 2.97 7.17 -11.00
CA MET A 47 3.51 8.33 -11.71
C MET A 47 2.56 9.52 -11.67
N SER A 48 1.26 9.29 -11.90
CA SER A 48 0.24 10.35 -11.89
C SER A 48 0.10 11.00 -10.51
N PHE A 49 0.17 10.20 -9.45
CA PHE A 49 0.20 10.72 -8.09
C PHE A 49 1.50 11.48 -7.78
N GLY A 50 2.65 10.98 -8.24
CA GLY A 50 3.94 11.66 -8.11
C GLY A 50 3.96 13.03 -8.80
N VAL A 51 3.36 13.14 -9.98
CA VAL A 51 3.18 14.42 -10.69
C VAL A 51 2.33 15.38 -9.85
N TYR A 52 1.22 14.90 -9.28
CA TYR A 52 0.38 15.72 -8.38
C TYR A 52 1.16 16.23 -7.16
N VAL A 53 1.89 15.36 -6.45
CA VAL A 53 2.68 15.75 -5.26
C VAL A 53 3.75 16.77 -5.64
N TYR A 54 4.41 16.58 -6.78
CA TYR A 54 5.41 17.51 -7.29
C TYR A 54 4.81 18.89 -7.59
N GLU A 55 3.69 18.93 -8.31
CA GLU A 55 2.98 20.18 -8.63
C GLU A 55 2.49 20.91 -7.39
N ALA A 56 1.85 20.20 -6.46
CA ALA A 56 1.32 20.75 -5.22
C ALA A 56 2.44 21.25 -4.28
N SER A 57 3.62 20.63 -4.31
CA SER A 57 4.76 21.04 -3.47
C SER A 57 5.51 22.24 -4.04
N LYS A 58 5.66 22.31 -5.37
CA LYS A 58 6.42 23.40 -6.02
C LYS A 58 5.64 24.70 -6.11
N TRP A 59 4.32 24.64 -6.17
CA TRP A 59 3.48 25.78 -6.48
C TRP A 59 2.25 25.84 -5.56
N PRO A 60 2.44 26.19 -4.28
CA PRO A 60 1.36 26.20 -3.30
C PRO A 60 0.33 27.32 -3.54
N GLN A 61 0.72 28.42 -4.19
CA GLN A 61 -0.08 29.66 -4.27
C GLN A 61 -1.15 29.67 -5.40
N GLU A 62 -1.09 28.75 -6.36
CA GLU A 62 -1.94 28.82 -7.56
C GLU A 62 -2.79 27.55 -7.69
N VAL A 63 -3.98 27.56 -7.06
CA VAL A 63 -4.98 26.47 -7.16
C VAL A 63 -5.51 26.32 -8.60
N GLU A 64 -5.60 27.41 -9.34
CA GLU A 64 -5.97 27.49 -10.76
C GLU A 64 -4.86 28.18 -11.55
N LYS A 65 -4.35 27.53 -12.62
CA LYS A 65 -3.28 28.09 -13.46
C LYS A 65 -3.72 28.28 -14.91
N CYS A 66 -3.32 29.42 -15.49
CA CYS A 66 -3.31 29.64 -16.93
C CYS A 66 -2.06 29.02 -17.57
N GLU A 67 -2.29 28.18 -18.56
CA GLU A 67 -1.47 27.03 -18.89
C GLU A 67 -0.41 27.28 -19.98
N ILE A 68 0.37 28.37 -19.91
CA ILE A 68 1.37 28.65 -20.98
C ILE A 68 2.78 28.18 -20.60
N ARG A 69 3.07 27.91 -19.31
CA ARG A 69 4.47 27.92 -18.80
C ARG A 69 5.22 26.58 -18.77
N HIS A 70 4.56 25.41 -18.76
CA HIS A 70 5.24 24.10 -18.60
C HIS A 70 4.74 22.98 -19.55
N ARG A 71 5.16 23.03 -20.82
CA ARG A 71 4.73 22.10 -21.88
C ARG A 71 5.06 20.62 -21.60
N LYS A 72 6.19 20.31 -20.93
CA LYS A 72 6.63 18.91 -20.69
C LYS A 72 5.76 18.18 -19.66
N PHE A 73 5.49 18.80 -18.51
CA PHE A 73 4.65 18.20 -17.46
C PHE A 73 3.20 18.04 -17.92
N ARG A 74 2.66 19.00 -18.71
CA ARG A 74 1.35 18.84 -19.34
C ARG A 74 1.29 17.58 -20.21
N ILE A 75 2.24 17.39 -21.12
CA ILE A 75 2.22 16.23 -22.03
C ILE A 75 2.20 14.92 -21.23
N VAL A 76 2.98 14.85 -20.16
CA VAL A 76 2.99 13.66 -19.28
C VAL A 76 1.64 13.47 -18.57
N ASP A 77 1.08 14.49 -17.93
CA ASP A 77 -0.23 14.39 -17.26
C ASP A 77 -1.35 14.05 -18.27
N SER A 78 -1.33 14.65 -19.47
CA SER A 78 -2.28 14.34 -20.55
C SER A 78 -2.19 12.88 -21.02
N LEU A 79 -0.98 12.34 -21.21
CA LEU A 79 -0.79 10.94 -21.60
C LEU A 79 -1.26 9.98 -20.50
N LEU A 80 -0.98 10.28 -19.24
CA LEU A 80 -1.44 9.48 -18.10
C LEU A 80 -2.96 9.51 -17.98
N ASN A 81 -3.59 10.68 -18.13
CA ASN A 81 -5.06 10.81 -18.08
C ASN A 81 -5.74 10.10 -19.26
N LEU A 82 -5.14 10.14 -20.46
CA LEU A 82 -5.62 9.35 -21.60
C LEU A 82 -5.55 7.84 -21.32
N PHE A 83 -4.47 7.37 -20.71
CA PHE A 83 -4.36 5.98 -20.29
C PHE A 83 -5.47 5.60 -19.29
N PHE A 84 -5.77 6.45 -18.30
CA PHE A 84 -6.85 6.19 -17.35
C PHE A 84 -8.24 6.24 -17.99
N LEU A 85 -8.44 7.08 -19.00
CA LEU A 85 -9.68 7.09 -19.77
C LEU A 85 -9.86 5.75 -20.51
N VAL A 86 -8.80 5.25 -21.17
CA VAL A 86 -8.83 3.93 -21.83
C VAL A 86 -9.08 2.82 -20.81
N HIS A 87 -8.45 2.89 -19.63
CA HIS A 87 -8.68 1.94 -18.55
C HIS A 87 -10.13 1.96 -18.04
N PHE A 88 -10.70 3.15 -17.84
CA PHE A 88 -12.10 3.31 -17.46
C PHE A 88 -13.05 2.76 -18.52
N CYS A 89 -12.84 3.08 -19.80
CA CYS A 89 -13.65 2.57 -20.91
C CYS A 89 -13.55 1.05 -21.04
N ALA A 90 -12.35 0.47 -20.83
CA ALA A 90 -12.18 -0.97 -20.83
C ALA A 90 -13.00 -1.62 -19.70
N ARG A 91 -13.01 -1.05 -18.49
CA ARG A 91 -13.81 -1.60 -17.38
C ARG A 91 -15.31 -1.46 -17.64
N PHE A 92 -15.74 -0.32 -18.17
CA PHE A 92 -17.12 -0.12 -18.56
C PHE A 92 -17.57 -1.16 -19.60
N ALA A 93 -16.75 -1.40 -20.63
CA ALA A 93 -17.04 -2.40 -21.66
C ALA A 93 -17.05 -3.85 -21.15
N ALA A 94 -16.33 -4.15 -20.06
CA ALA A 94 -16.29 -5.47 -19.44
C ALA A 94 -17.38 -5.70 -18.37
N ALA A 95 -18.09 -4.65 -17.94
CA ALA A 95 -19.13 -4.76 -16.93
C ALA A 95 -20.34 -5.53 -17.48
N SER A 96 -20.84 -6.50 -16.71
CA SER A 96 -22.08 -7.23 -17.01
C SER A 96 -23.33 -6.40 -16.71
N ASP A 97 -23.28 -5.65 -15.60
CA ASP A 97 -24.37 -4.79 -15.12
C ASP A 97 -23.90 -3.34 -15.06
N GLU A 98 -24.40 -2.52 -15.99
CA GLU A 98 -23.99 -1.12 -16.12
C GLU A 98 -24.30 -0.31 -14.84
N LEU A 99 -25.47 -0.50 -14.24
CA LEU A 99 -25.90 0.25 -13.04
C LEU A 99 -25.03 -0.03 -11.80
N VAL A 100 -24.62 -1.29 -11.61
CA VAL A 100 -23.74 -1.67 -10.50
C VAL A 100 -22.35 -1.07 -10.72
N PHE A 101 -21.88 -1.07 -11.97
CA PHE A 101 -20.60 -0.46 -12.32
C PHE A 101 -20.54 1.03 -11.98
N TRP A 102 -21.63 1.79 -12.17
CA TRP A 102 -21.68 3.21 -11.81
C TRP A 102 -21.56 3.49 -10.31
N LEU A 103 -21.96 2.54 -9.46
CA LEU A 103 -21.91 2.66 -7.99
C LEU A 103 -20.68 2.00 -7.37
N GLU A 104 -19.81 1.39 -8.18
CA GLU A 104 -18.58 0.77 -7.71
C GLU A 104 -17.58 1.83 -7.23
N TRP A 105 -16.93 1.58 -6.08
CA TRP A 105 -16.00 2.53 -5.46
C TRP A 105 -14.90 3.03 -6.42
N TYR A 106 -14.34 2.13 -7.22
CA TYR A 106 -13.28 2.49 -8.19
C TYR A 106 -13.80 3.30 -9.37
N SER A 107 -15.06 3.12 -9.76
CA SER A 107 -15.71 3.92 -10.80
C SER A 107 -16.00 5.33 -10.29
N ILE A 108 -16.50 5.45 -9.05
CA ILE A 108 -16.69 6.74 -8.37
C ILE A 108 -15.39 7.54 -8.33
N LEU A 109 -14.29 6.89 -7.93
CA LEU A 109 -12.96 7.50 -7.93
C LEU A 109 -12.53 7.99 -9.32
N ASP A 110 -12.80 7.20 -10.36
CA ASP A 110 -12.45 7.56 -11.73
C ASP A 110 -13.28 8.76 -12.22
N TYR A 111 -14.53 8.93 -11.77
CA TYR A 111 -15.30 10.14 -12.07
C TYR A 111 -14.63 11.40 -11.52
N PHE A 112 -14.23 11.39 -10.24
CA PHE A 112 -13.59 12.54 -9.62
C PHE A 112 -12.21 12.87 -10.17
N THR A 113 -11.52 11.91 -10.77
CA THR A 113 -10.14 12.08 -11.23
C THR A 113 -10.02 12.25 -12.73
N VAL A 114 -10.84 11.55 -13.54
CA VAL A 114 -10.79 11.59 -15.01
C VAL A 114 -11.60 12.77 -15.55
N VAL A 115 -12.83 13.00 -15.05
CA VAL A 115 -13.71 14.05 -15.60
C VAL A 115 -13.11 15.45 -15.46
N PRO A 116 -12.60 15.89 -14.28
CA PRO A 116 -11.98 17.22 -14.17
C PRO A 116 -10.73 17.37 -15.05
N THR A 117 -10.00 16.30 -15.31
CA THR A 117 -8.82 16.35 -16.20
C THR A 117 -9.18 16.48 -17.67
N LEU A 118 -10.27 15.84 -18.09
CA LEU A 118 -10.79 16.00 -19.45
C LEU A 118 -11.29 17.43 -19.66
N LEU A 119 -11.98 17.99 -18.66
CA LEU A 119 -12.44 19.38 -18.70
C LEU A 119 -11.25 20.36 -18.73
N SER A 120 -10.21 20.09 -17.96
CA SER A 120 -8.96 20.85 -17.95
C SER A 120 -8.31 20.92 -19.34
N LEU A 121 -8.32 19.82 -20.09
CA LEU A 121 -7.83 19.77 -21.48
C LEU A 121 -8.67 20.61 -22.44
N ILE A 122 -10.00 20.59 -22.30
CA ILE A 122 -10.92 21.36 -23.16
C ILE A 122 -10.76 22.87 -22.89
N MET A 123 -10.61 23.25 -21.62
CA MET A 123 -10.59 24.65 -21.19
C MET A 123 -9.19 25.29 -21.20
N ASN A 124 -8.13 24.52 -21.48
CA ASN A 124 -6.72 24.96 -21.37
C ASN A 124 -6.41 25.66 -20.03
N ARG A 125 -6.97 25.13 -18.93
CA ARG A 125 -6.73 25.59 -17.56
C ARG A 125 -6.48 24.39 -16.68
N SER A 126 -5.47 24.44 -15.82
CA SER A 126 -5.21 23.36 -14.86
C SER A 126 -5.73 23.74 -13.48
N TRP A 127 -6.58 22.86 -12.94
CA TRP A 127 -7.11 22.95 -11.59
C TRP A 127 -6.58 21.78 -10.75
N ILE A 128 -5.99 22.09 -9.58
CA ILE A 128 -5.42 21.10 -8.66
C ILE A 128 -6.53 20.23 -8.04
N GLY A 129 -7.68 20.83 -7.71
CA GLY A 129 -8.94 20.17 -7.35
C GLY A 129 -8.83 18.84 -6.59
N PHE A 130 -9.63 17.86 -7.01
CA PHE A 130 -9.70 16.52 -6.41
C PHE A 130 -8.57 15.56 -6.87
N ARG A 131 -7.46 16.07 -7.42
CA ARG A 131 -6.33 15.22 -7.87
C ARG A 131 -5.69 14.44 -6.71
N CYS A 132 -5.87 14.90 -5.46
CA CYS A 132 -5.44 14.17 -4.26
C CYS A 132 -6.05 12.78 -4.14
N LEU A 133 -7.26 12.55 -4.68
CA LEU A 133 -7.94 11.25 -4.64
C LEU A 133 -7.25 10.18 -5.50
N ARG A 134 -6.34 10.57 -6.41
CA ARG A 134 -5.57 9.62 -7.24
C ARG A 134 -4.78 8.61 -6.40
N VAL A 135 -4.40 8.96 -5.17
CA VAL A 135 -3.70 8.04 -4.26
C VAL A 135 -4.52 6.79 -3.93
N PHE A 136 -5.85 6.89 -3.89
CA PHE A 136 -6.73 5.75 -3.60
C PHE A 136 -6.68 4.67 -4.68
N ARG A 137 -6.20 4.97 -5.89
CA ARG A 137 -5.94 3.94 -6.92
C ARG A 137 -4.87 2.94 -6.48
N LEU A 138 -3.97 3.34 -5.59
CA LEU A 138 -2.91 2.47 -5.06
C LEU A 138 -3.42 1.51 -3.97
N VAL A 139 -4.66 1.65 -3.49
CA VAL A 139 -5.25 0.70 -2.52
C VAL A 139 -5.34 -0.71 -3.14
N ASN A 140 -5.63 -0.79 -4.45
CA ASN A 140 -5.73 -2.06 -5.18
C ASN A 140 -4.39 -2.72 -5.46
N LEU A 141 -3.27 -2.06 -5.13
CA LEU A 141 -1.95 -2.60 -5.34
C LEU A 141 -1.81 -3.98 -4.68
N ALA A 142 -2.33 -4.16 -3.47
CA ALA A 142 -2.21 -5.40 -2.74
C ALA A 142 -2.91 -6.58 -3.46
N GLU A 143 -4.10 -6.35 -4.00
CA GLU A 143 -4.84 -7.35 -4.79
C GLU A 143 -4.14 -7.64 -6.13
N VAL A 144 -3.64 -6.61 -6.81
CA VAL A 144 -2.84 -6.79 -8.04
C VAL A 144 -1.60 -7.65 -7.76
N LEU A 145 -0.87 -7.36 -6.68
CA LEU A 145 0.34 -8.10 -6.33
C LEU A 145 0.04 -9.56 -5.94
N HIS A 146 -1.11 -9.83 -5.30
CA HIS A 146 -1.56 -11.19 -5.03
C HIS A 146 -1.90 -11.95 -6.32
N ASN A 147 -2.69 -11.34 -7.20
CA ASN A 147 -3.10 -11.93 -8.47
C ASN A 147 -1.94 -12.12 -9.47
N LEU A 148 -0.82 -11.41 -9.26
CA LEU A 148 0.44 -11.60 -10.00
C LEU A 148 1.35 -12.69 -9.40
N ASN A 149 0.90 -13.41 -8.37
CA ASN A 149 1.67 -14.42 -7.62
C ASN A 149 2.95 -13.85 -6.96
N MET A 150 2.98 -12.55 -6.63
CA MET A 150 4.12 -11.95 -5.93
C MET A 150 3.95 -12.04 -4.40
N ILE A 151 2.69 -12.05 -3.93
CA ILE A 151 2.33 -12.17 -2.52
C ILE A 151 1.52 -13.46 -2.33
N GLU A 152 2.14 -14.48 -1.71
CA GLU A 152 1.49 -15.78 -1.48
C GLU A 152 0.82 -15.88 -0.10
N SER A 153 1.30 -15.14 0.90
CA SER A 153 0.78 -15.22 2.27
C SER A 153 -0.38 -14.25 2.51
N ALA A 154 -1.46 -14.76 3.10
CA ALA A 154 -2.62 -13.97 3.50
C ALA A 154 -2.26 -12.84 4.48
N ALA A 155 -1.27 -13.06 5.35
CA ALA A 155 -0.81 -12.04 6.29
C ALA A 155 -0.14 -10.86 5.57
N SER A 156 0.72 -11.14 4.57
CA SER A 156 1.36 -10.09 3.77
C SER A 156 0.37 -9.35 2.87
N LEU A 157 -0.67 -10.03 2.36
CA LEU A 157 -1.73 -9.39 1.59
C LEU A 157 -2.49 -8.37 2.45
N ARG A 158 -2.95 -8.81 3.63
CA ARG A 158 -3.67 -7.94 4.59
C ARG A 158 -2.79 -6.78 5.07
N LEU A 159 -1.52 -7.03 5.35
CA LEU A 159 -0.55 -5.98 5.69
C LEU A 159 -0.42 -4.95 4.56
N CYS A 160 -0.27 -5.41 3.32
CA CYS A 160 -0.13 -4.53 2.17
C CYS A 160 -1.38 -3.67 1.96
N GLN A 161 -2.58 -4.26 2.05
CA GLN A 161 -3.86 -3.54 1.98
C GLN A 161 -3.98 -2.46 3.06
N LEU A 162 -3.61 -2.80 4.29
CA LEU A 162 -3.70 -1.88 5.42
C LEU A 162 -2.72 -0.71 5.28
N VAL A 163 -1.49 -0.99 4.87
CA VAL A 163 -0.45 0.03 4.64
C VAL A 163 -0.82 0.95 3.48
N THR A 164 -1.28 0.41 2.34
CA THR A 164 -1.68 1.23 1.19
C THR A 164 -2.91 2.07 1.50
N PHE A 165 -3.89 1.52 2.24
CA PHE A 165 -5.05 2.27 2.71
C PHE A 165 -4.66 3.40 3.67
N PHE A 166 -3.82 3.11 4.67
CA PHE A 166 -3.33 4.12 5.61
C PHE A 166 -2.62 5.28 4.90
N ILE A 167 -1.72 4.96 3.97
CA ILE A 167 -1.01 5.96 3.16
C ILE A 167 -2.01 6.75 2.28
N ALA A 168 -3.00 6.08 1.69
CA ALA A 168 -4.01 6.77 0.87
C ALA A 168 -4.82 7.77 1.68
N VAL A 169 -5.27 7.42 2.88
CA VAL A 169 -6.00 8.33 3.77
C VAL A 169 -5.13 9.52 4.21
N TRP A 170 -3.88 9.26 4.57
CA TRP A 170 -2.95 10.32 4.98
C TRP A 170 -2.68 11.34 3.88
N PHE A 171 -2.28 10.88 2.69
CA PHE A 171 -1.95 11.79 1.58
C PHE A 171 -3.19 12.45 0.97
N SER A 172 -4.33 11.76 0.88
CA SER A 172 -5.57 12.37 0.38
C SER A 172 -6.12 13.43 1.35
N GLY A 173 -6.06 13.17 2.66
CA GLY A 173 -6.43 14.13 3.70
C GLY A 173 -5.58 15.41 3.62
N ALA A 174 -4.27 15.25 3.45
CA ALA A 174 -3.36 16.38 3.24
C ALA A 174 -3.68 17.17 1.97
N GLY A 175 -4.01 16.48 0.88
CA GLY A 175 -4.41 17.13 -0.36
C GLY A 175 -5.74 17.88 -0.27
N MET A 176 -6.70 17.37 0.51
CA MET A 176 -7.95 18.07 0.78
C MET A 176 -7.75 19.31 1.65
N MET A 177 -6.97 19.19 2.73
CA MET A 177 -6.60 20.34 3.57
C MET A 177 -5.91 21.43 2.75
N HIS A 178 -4.92 21.03 1.94
CA HIS A 178 -4.22 21.93 1.02
C HIS A 178 -5.18 22.61 0.05
N LEU A 179 -6.16 21.88 -0.51
CA LEU A 179 -7.14 22.45 -1.43
C LEU A 179 -8.04 23.47 -0.72
N LEU A 180 -8.62 23.11 0.43
CA LEU A 180 -9.59 23.95 1.13
C LEU A 180 -8.96 25.24 1.66
N GLU A 181 -7.77 25.16 2.26
CA GLU A 181 -7.10 26.34 2.83
C GLU A 181 -6.57 27.28 1.73
N ASN A 182 -6.02 26.75 0.64
CA ASN A 182 -5.55 27.59 -0.47
C ASN A 182 -6.69 28.16 -1.33
N THR A 183 -7.87 27.53 -1.34
CA THR A 183 -9.04 28.06 -2.06
C THR A 183 -9.75 29.15 -1.26
N GLY A 184 -9.83 29.01 0.06
CA GLY A 184 -10.63 29.89 0.91
C GLY A 184 -12.12 29.57 0.88
N ASP A 185 -12.90 30.26 1.72
CA ASP A 185 -14.34 29.99 1.84
C ASP A 185 -15.15 30.75 0.78
N PRO A 186 -16.10 30.08 0.10
CA PRO A 186 -17.00 30.75 -0.84
C PRO A 186 -18.10 31.56 -0.12
N PHE A 187 -18.32 31.29 1.17
CA PHE A 187 -19.40 31.89 1.96
C PHE A 187 -18.82 32.95 2.91
N GLY A 188 -19.34 34.17 2.84
CA GLY A 188 -18.91 35.26 3.72
C GLY A 188 -19.12 36.64 3.11
N LYS A 189 -18.77 37.70 3.86
CA LYS A 189 -18.85 39.10 3.37
C LYS A 189 -17.86 39.39 2.25
N THR A 190 -16.75 38.66 2.20
CA THR A 190 -15.70 38.75 1.18
C THR A 190 -15.35 37.32 0.72
N PRO A 191 -15.94 36.83 -0.39
CA PRO A 191 -15.71 35.46 -0.85
C PRO A 191 -14.24 35.23 -1.19
N TYR A 192 -13.70 34.08 -0.77
CA TYR A 192 -12.32 33.63 -0.98
C TYR A 192 -11.20 34.51 -0.38
N ALA A 193 -11.54 35.53 0.41
CA ALA A 193 -10.54 36.45 0.97
C ALA A 193 -9.72 35.87 2.13
N ASN A 194 -10.18 34.76 2.73
CA ASN A 194 -9.55 34.11 3.87
C ASN A 194 -8.69 32.90 3.47
N ALA A 195 -8.28 32.82 2.21
CA ALA A 195 -7.34 31.81 1.74
C ALA A 195 -5.99 31.95 2.47
N ILE A 196 -5.44 30.82 2.90
CA ILE A 196 -4.13 30.74 3.53
C ILE A 196 -3.24 29.85 2.70
N GLU A 197 -2.08 30.40 2.36
CA GLU A 197 -1.05 29.68 1.63
C GLU A 197 -0.42 28.60 2.50
N LEU A 198 -0.95 27.39 2.40
CA LEU A 198 -0.39 26.21 3.02
C LEU A 198 0.27 25.35 1.96
N THR A 199 1.54 25.00 2.19
CA THR A 199 2.22 24.04 1.32
C THR A 199 1.66 22.63 1.52
N TYR A 200 1.73 21.82 0.48
CA TYR A 200 1.29 20.42 0.56
C TYR A 200 2.04 19.63 1.66
N MET A 201 3.33 19.95 1.87
CA MET A 201 4.15 19.33 2.92
C MET A 201 3.71 19.75 4.34
N GLN A 202 3.33 21.01 4.54
CA GLN A 202 2.74 21.46 5.82
C GLN A 202 1.39 20.79 6.07
N SER A 203 0.60 20.57 5.02
CA SER A 203 -0.68 19.85 5.11
C SER A 203 -0.48 18.37 5.46
N LEU A 204 0.57 17.72 4.89
CA LEU A 204 0.98 16.36 5.26
C LEU A 204 1.42 16.26 6.72
N TYR A 205 2.22 17.23 7.17
CA TYR A 205 2.66 17.34 8.56
C TYR A 205 1.46 17.50 9.50
N TYR A 206 0.55 18.45 9.22
CA TYR A 206 -0.67 18.65 9.99
C TYR A 206 -1.51 17.36 10.09
N CYS A 207 -1.73 16.67 8.96
CA CYS A 207 -2.52 15.44 8.95
C CYS A 207 -1.86 14.34 9.78
N LEU A 208 -0.54 14.19 9.72
CA LEU A 208 0.19 13.17 10.50
C LEU A 208 0.16 13.48 12.01
N VAL A 209 0.39 14.74 12.39
CA VAL A 209 0.33 15.20 13.80
C VAL A 209 -1.06 15.05 14.38
N THR A 210 -2.09 15.30 13.56
CA THR A 210 -3.49 15.14 13.95
C THR A 210 -3.88 13.67 14.05
N MET A 211 -3.51 12.83 13.07
CA MET A 211 -3.72 11.37 13.08
C MET A 211 -3.09 10.68 14.29
N SER A 212 -1.90 11.13 14.69
CA SER A 212 -1.17 10.63 15.85
C SER A 212 -1.64 11.21 17.18
N THR A 213 -2.66 12.08 17.18
CA THR A 213 -3.24 12.72 18.38
C THR A 213 -2.28 13.64 19.14
N VAL A 214 -1.17 14.05 18.53
CA VAL A 214 -0.18 14.92 19.18
C VAL A 214 -0.68 16.36 19.24
N GLY A 215 -1.15 16.90 18.11
CA GLY A 215 -1.79 18.22 18.06
C GLY A 215 -0.95 19.39 18.57
N TYR A 216 0.24 19.63 17.98
CA TYR A 216 1.11 20.75 18.40
C TYR A 216 0.46 22.13 18.30
N GLY A 217 -0.48 22.32 17.36
CA GLY A 217 -1.19 23.58 17.14
C GLY A 217 -0.39 24.65 16.39
N ASP A 218 0.76 24.29 15.82
CA ASP A 218 1.63 25.14 15.00
C ASP A 218 1.05 25.39 13.60
N VAL A 219 0.45 24.36 13.00
CA VAL A 219 -0.34 24.45 11.77
C VAL A 219 -1.79 24.13 12.11
N THR A 220 -2.71 25.03 11.78
CA THR A 220 -4.15 24.84 12.05
C THR A 220 -5.00 25.41 10.90
N PRO A 221 -6.13 24.75 10.55
CA PRO A 221 -7.05 25.27 9.55
C PRO A 221 -7.70 26.56 10.03
N GLN A 222 -7.68 27.59 9.19
CA GLN A 222 -8.34 28.86 9.49
C GLN A 222 -9.64 29.02 8.73
N THR A 223 -9.78 28.37 7.58
CA THR A 223 -11.01 28.39 6.80
C THR A 223 -12.12 27.62 7.50
N VAL A 224 -13.37 28.05 7.33
CA VAL A 224 -14.55 27.38 7.89
C VAL A 224 -14.69 25.99 7.28
N LEU A 225 -14.51 25.86 5.97
CA LEU A 225 -14.52 24.57 5.29
C LEU A 225 -13.35 23.67 5.74
N GLY A 226 -12.15 24.22 5.90
CA GLY A 226 -11.00 23.47 6.40
C GLY A 226 -11.19 22.98 7.83
N ARG A 227 -11.80 23.79 8.72
CA ARG A 227 -12.17 23.38 10.08
C ARG A 227 -13.24 22.30 10.08
N ALA A 228 -14.29 22.44 9.27
CA ALA A 228 -15.34 21.44 9.14
C ALA A 228 -14.78 20.10 8.62
N PHE A 229 -13.91 20.16 7.61
CA PHE A 229 -13.21 18.98 7.11
C PHE A 229 -12.30 18.37 8.19
N ALA A 230 -11.52 19.18 8.92
CA ALA A 230 -10.68 18.69 10.00
C ALA A 230 -11.47 17.93 11.06
N CYS A 231 -12.67 18.40 11.44
CA CYS A 231 -13.54 17.67 12.37
C CYS A 231 -13.93 16.27 11.84
N LEU A 232 -14.35 16.17 10.58
CA LEU A 232 -14.71 14.88 9.97
C LEU A 232 -13.48 13.99 9.76
N PHE A 233 -12.37 14.58 9.34
CA PHE A 233 -11.11 13.90 9.12
C PHE A 233 -10.58 13.30 10.41
N ILE A 234 -10.62 14.01 11.54
CA ILE A 234 -10.18 13.49 12.84
C ILE A 234 -10.94 12.21 13.21
N LEU A 235 -12.26 12.16 13.04
CA LEU A 235 -13.06 10.97 13.34
C LEU A 235 -12.59 9.74 12.54
N PHE A 236 -12.40 9.93 11.24
CA PHE A 236 -11.98 8.85 10.34
C PHE A 236 -10.50 8.47 10.51
N ALA A 237 -9.63 9.47 10.66
CA ALA A 237 -8.20 9.35 10.87
C ALA A 237 -7.89 8.58 12.17
N LEU A 238 -8.56 8.92 13.27
CA LEU A 238 -8.42 8.23 14.54
C LEU A 238 -8.81 6.76 14.44
N ALA A 239 -9.96 6.47 13.83
CA ALA A 239 -10.41 5.09 13.65
C ALA A 239 -9.41 4.28 12.82
N THR A 240 -8.91 4.87 11.72
CA THR A 240 -7.94 4.23 10.83
C THR A 240 -6.58 4.03 11.52
N PHE A 241 -6.10 5.02 12.27
CA PHE A 241 -4.83 4.95 12.99
C PHE A 241 -4.89 3.91 14.11
N ALA A 242 -5.97 3.91 14.90
CA ALA A 242 -6.18 3.00 16.01
C ALA A 242 -6.31 1.53 15.56
N SER A 243 -6.89 1.27 14.37
CA SER A 243 -6.95 -0.08 13.82
C SER A 243 -5.66 -0.50 13.10
N ALA A 244 -5.04 0.42 12.35
CA ALA A 244 -3.93 0.08 11.47
C ALA A 244 -2.63 -0.18 12.22
N ILE A 245 -2.26 0.68 13.17
CA ILE A 245 -0.95 0.61 13.82
C ILE A 245 -0.75 -0.68 14.64
N PRO A 246 -1.70 -1.11 15.50
CA PRO A 246 -1.54 -2.35 16.26
C PRO A 246 -1.47 -3.58 15.36
N GLU A 247 -2.28 -3.61 14.30
CA GLU A 247 -2.29 -4.75 13.38
C GLU A 247 -1.00 -4.84 12.56
N ILE A 248 -0.49 -3.70 12.06
CA ILE A 248 0.82 -3.62 11.40
C ILE A 248 1.92 -4.07 12.37
N ALA A 249 1.89 -3.58 13.62
CA ALA A 249 2.86 -3.94 14.64
C ALA A 249 2.84 -5.44 14.93
N ASP A 250 1.67 -6.03 15.15
CA ASP A 250 1.50 -7.46 15.38
C ASP A 250 2.05 -8.28 14.21
N MET A 251 1.78 -7.88 12.97
CA MET A 251 2.27 -8.59 11.79
C MET A 251 3.79 -8.46 11.61
N LEU A 252 4.37 -7.29 11.89
CA LEU A 252 5.82 -7.07 11.85
C LEU A 252 6.55 -7.81 12.97
N PHE A 253 6.00 -7.83 14.19
CA PHE A 253 6.59 -8.53 15.33
C PHE A 253 6.34 -10.04 15.34
N ARG A 254 5.39 -10.53 14.52
CA ARG A 254 5.19 -11.96 14.27
C ARG A 254 6.30 -12.61 13.44
N VAL A 255 7.24 -11.83 12.88
CA VAL A 255 8.45 -12.40 12.26
C VAL A 255 9.17 -13.23 13.31
N ASN A 256 9.08 -14.55 13.12
CA ASN A 256 9.44 -15.50 14.15
C ASN A 256 10.96 -15.51 14.28
N ARG A 257 11.50 -14.88 15.34
CA ARG A 257 12.97 -14.75 15.57
C ARG A 257 13.73 -16.07 15.58
N TYR A 258 13.02 -17.18 15.78
CA TYR A 258 13.56 -18.54 15.84
C TYR A 258 13.26 -19.37 14.58
N SER A 259 12.67 -18.76 13.54
CA SER A 259 12.46 -19.38 12.23
C SER A 259 13.65 -19.08 11.32
N GLY A 260 14.20 -20.09 10.67
CA GLY A 260 15.32 -19.93 9.75
C GLY A 260 16.11 -21.22 9.52
N VAL A 261 17.21 -21.08 8.79
CA VAL A 261 18.15 -22.16 8.51
C VAL A 261 19.44 -21.92 9.28
N TYR A 262 19.95 -22.96 9.96
CA TYR A 262 21.27 -22.86 10.60
C TYR A 262 22.34 -23.04 9.53
N VAL A 263 23.17 -22.01 9.36
CA VAL A 263 24.33 -22.05 8.48
C VAL A 263 25.55 -22.30 9.35
N LYS A 264 26.23 -23.43 9.09
CA LYS A 264 27.45 -23.81 9.80
C LYS A 264 28.59 -22.84 9.46
N ALA A 265 29.30 -22.35 10.46
CA ALA A 265 30.52 -21.58 10.25
C ALA A 265 31.70 -22.49 9.83
N GLU A 266 32.51 -22.06 8.87
CA GLU A 266 33.70 -22.80 8.43
C GLU A 266 34.64 -23.08 9.60
N GLY A 267 35.08 -24.33 9.74
CA GLY A 267 35.99 -24.76 10.81
C GLY A 267 35.35 -24.98 12.20
N ARG A 268 34.03 -24.76 12.37
CA ARG A 268 33.32 -25.06 13.63
C ARG A 268 32.50 -26.34 13.54
N LEU A 269 32.55 -27.14 14.59
CA LEU A 269 31.67 -28.28 14.78
C LEU A 269 30.34 -27.78 15.34
N HIS A 270 29.24 -28.49 15.05
CA HIS A 270 27.95 -28.18 15.64
C HIS A 270 27.32 -29.45 16.20
N VAL A 271 26.59 -29.31 17.30
CA VAL A 271 25.82 -30.37 17.94
C VAL A 271 24.36 -29.96 17.95
N VAL A 272 23.51 -30.82 17.41
CA VAL A 272 22.07 -30.60 17.40
C VAL A 272 21.46 -31.29 18.60
N VAL A 273 20.74 -30.53 19.43
CA VAL A 273 20.04 -31.04 20.61
C VAL A 273 18.53 -30.97 20.35
N CYS A 274 17.90 -32.13 20.35
CA CYS A 274 16.47 -32.32 20.16
C CYS A 274 15.87 -33.04 21.38
N GLY A 275 14.56 -32.90 21.59
CA GLY A 275 13.84 -33.58 22.66
C GLY A 275 13.05 -32.61 23.53
N ASP A 276 12.97 -32.90 24.83
CA ASP A 276 12.31 -32.01 25.79
C ASP A 276 13.23 -30.85 26.21
N VAL A 277 13.14 -29.77 25.44
CA VAL A 277 13.96 -28.56 25.64
C VAL A 277 13.24 -27.63 26.62
N THR A 278 13.41 -27.89 27.92
CA THR A 278 12.95 -27.02 29.01
C THR A 278 14.08 -26.12 29.50
N THR A 279 13.75 -25.02 30.19
CA THR A 279 14.76 -24.10 30.74
C THR A 279 15.77 -24.80 31.66
N GLN A 280 15.30 -25.75 32.48
CA GLN A 280 16.15 -26.49 33.41
C GLN A 280 17.05 -27.49 32.69
N SER A 281 16.51 -28.27 31.74
CA SER A 281 17.31 -29.24 30.98
C SER A 281 18.40 -28.57 30.16
N VAL A 282 18.07 -27.47 29.49
CA VAL A 282 19.04 -26.67 28.72
C VAL A 282 20.10 -26.07 29.63
N ARG A 283 19.71 -25.58 30.80
CA ARG A 283 20.66 -24.99 31.74
C ARG A 283 21.70 -25.99 32.22
N HIS A 284 21.27 -27.15 32.73
CA HIS A 284 22.18 -28.20 33.17
C HIS A 284 23.08 -28.69 32.03
N PHE A 285 22.50 -28.89 30.85
CA PHE A 285 23.28 -29.26 29.67
C PHE A 285 24.35 -28.22 29.32
N LEU A 286 24.02 -26.93 29.32
CA LEU A 286 24.97 -25.87 28.98
C LEU A 286 26.04 -25.69 30.06
N GLU A 287 25.68 -25.81 31.34
CA GLU A 287 26.64 -25.74 32.46
C GLU A 287 27.68 -26.87 32.38
N ASP A 288 27.27 -28.09 32.03
CA ASP A 288 28.17 -29.23 31.86
C ASP A 288 28.95 -29.20 30.54
N PHE A 289 28.28 -28.88 29.43
CA PHE A 289 28.85 -28.97 28.09
C PHE A 289 29.78 -27.79 27.78
N LEU A 290 29.46 -26.59 28.26
CA LEU A 290 30.25 -25.37 28.05
C LEU A 290 31.14 -25.02 29.26
N HIS A 291 31.35 -25.96 30.19
CA HIS A 291 32.21 -25.74 31.35
C HIS A 291 33.63 -25.33 30.95
N LYS A 292 34.24 -24.42 31.72
CA LYS A 292 35.57 -23.85 31.43
C LYS A 292 36.67 -24.91 31.33
N ASP A 293 36.53 -26.00 32.09
CA ASP A 293 37.50 -27.10 32.11
C ASP A 293 37.47 -27.94 30.83
N ARG A 294 36.38 -27.85 30.05
CA ARG A 294 36.28 -28.51 28.75
C ARG A 294 36.85 -27.55 27.69
N GLN A 295 38.06 -27.83 27.20
CA GLN A 295 38.74 -27.05 26.14
C GLN A 295 38.09 -27.13 24.74
N ARG A 296 36.78 -27.42 24.65
CA ARG A 296 36.02 -27.45 23.39
C ARG A 296 35.39 -26.09 23.16
N ASN A 297 36.12 -25.19 22.49
CA ASN A 297 35.64 -23.84 22.13
C ASN A 297 35.15 -23.73 20.67
N ASP A 298 35.36 -24.79 19.90
CA ASP A 298 35.09 -24.94 18.47
C ASP A 298 33.72 -25.55 18.15
N VAL A 299 32.92 -25.85 19.18
CA VAL A 299 31.59 -26.48 19.03
C VAL A 299 30.45 -25.49 19.33
N GLU A 300 29.52 -25.38 18.39
CA GLU A 300 28.24 -24.68 18.54
C GLU A 300 27.09 -25.63 18.88
N VAL A 301 26.17 -25.20 19.73
CA VAL A 301 25.00 -25.99 20.13
C VAL A 301 23.76 -25.40 19.48
N VAL A 302 23.04 -26.23 18.72
CA VAL A 302 21.78 -25.85 18.06
C VAL A 302 20.63 -26.62 18.70
N PHE A 303 19.79 -25.92 19.45
CA PHE A 303 18.56 -26.48 20.00
C PHE A 303 17.44 -26.46 18.97
N ILE A 304 16.72 -27.57 18.88
CA ILE A 304 15.59 -27.70 17.95
C ILE A 304 14.36 -28.15 18.73
N ASN A 305 13.30 -27.36 18.67
CA ASN A 305 12.04 -27.67 19.33
C ASN A 305 10.85 -27.14 18.52
N ARG A 306 9.66 -27.70 18.76
CA ARG A 306 8.40 -27.26 18.14
C ARG A 306 7.84 -26.00 18.81
N LEU A 307 8.06 -25.87 20.11
CA LEU A 307 7.56 -24.75 20.90
C LEU A 307 8.53 -23.56 20.85
N LYS A 308 7.98 -22.35 21.06
CA LYS A 308 8.80 -21.15 21.25
C LYS A 308 9.47 -21.20 22.62
N PRO A 309 10.69 -20.67 22.77
CA PRO A 309 11.37 -20.67 24.06
C PRO A 309 10.69 -19.69 25.01
N ASP A 310 10.45 -20.12 26.25
CA ASP A 310 9.95 -19.28 27.33
C ASP A 310 10.91 -18.12 27.65
N LEU A 311 10.42 -17.06 28.28
CA LEU A 311 11.21 -15.86 28.61
C LEU A 311 12.52 -16.19 29.36
N GLN A 312 12.50 -17.17 30.26
CA GLN A 312 13.69 -17.61 30.99
C GLN A 312 14.71 -18.31 30.06
N LEU A 313 14.23 -19.19 29.18
CA LEU A 313 15.06 -19.85 28.18
C LEU A 313 15.63 -18.83 27.18
N GLN A 314 14.85 -17.83 26.76
CA GLN A 314 15.35 -16.73 25.93
C GLN A 314 16.47 -15.96 26.62
N GLY A 315 16.36 -15.71 27.92
CA GLY A 315 17.42 -15.10 28.73
C GLY A 315 18.69 -15.95 28.75
N LEU A 316 18.54 -17.28 28.92
CA LEU A 316 19.65 -18.22 28.92
C LEU A 316 20.36 -18.31 27.56
N LEU A 317 19.58 -18.33 26.47
CA LEU A 317 20.09 -18.33 25.09
C LEU A 317 20.85 -17.03 24.78
N ARG A 318 20.36 -15.87 25.26
CA ARG A 318 21.04 -14.57 25.07
C ARG A 318 22.39 -14.51 25.78
N ARG A 319 22.53 -15.12 26.96
CA ARG A 319 23.82 -15.21 27.68
C ARG A 319 24.87 -15.97 26.89
N HIS A 320 24.46 -16.95 26.08
CA HIS A 320 25.35 -17.78 25.26
C HIS A 320 25.18 -17.55 23.75
N PHE A 321 24.83 -16.33 23.33
CA PHE A 321 24.44 -16.02 21.93
C PHE A 321 25.48 -16.41 20.86
N MET A 322 26.77 -16.40 21.22
CA MET A 322 27.88 -16.74 20.31
C MET A 322 28.02 -18.24 20.07
N ARG A 323 27.55 -19.08 20.99
CA ARG A 323 27.76 -20.54 20.98
C ARG A 323 26.47 -21.34 20.88
N VAL A 324 25.33 -20.73 21.20
CA VAL A 324 24.04 -21.40 21.28
C VAL A 324 23.06 -20.75 20.33
N LYS A 325 22.45 -21.56 19.45
CA LYS A 325 21.36 -21.15 18.56
C LYS A 325 20.12 -21.97 18.87
N TYR A 326 18.95 -21.40 18.60
CA TYR A 326 17.66 -22.07 18.80
C TYR A 326 16.84 -21.94 17.52
N LEU A 327 16.34 -23.07 17.02
CA LEU A 327 15.48 -23.14 15.86
C LEU A 327 14.11 -23.71 16.25
N GLN A 328 13.07 -22.98 15.89
CA GLN A 328 11.70 -23.46 15.97
C GLN A 328 11.34 -24.23 14.70
N LEU A 329 10.94 -25.49 14.85
CA LEU A 329 10.41 -26.28 13.74
C LEU A 329 8.99 -25.85 13.39
N SER A 330 8.79 -25.45 12.13
CA SER A 330 7.45 -25.44 11.52
C SER A 330 7.04 -26.87 11.18
N THR A 331 5.74 -27.17 11.21
CA THR A 331 5.13 -28.51 11.25
C THR A 331 5.42 -29.43 10.04
N THR A 332 6.14 -28.99 9.01
CA THR A 332 6.50 -29.80 7.84
C THR A 332 7.89 -30.45 7.98
N ILE A 333 7.89 -31.67 8.52
CA ILE A 333 9.05 -32.54 8.82
C ILE A 333 9.98 -32.77 7.60
N ARG A 334 9.50 -32.64 6.36
CA ARG A 334 10.29 -32.91 5.14
C ARG A 334 11.30 -31.82 4.77
N HIS A 335 11.12 -30.58 5.22
CA HIS A 335 12.12 -29.51 4.99
C HIS A 335 13.21 -29.49 6.07
N SER A 336 12.97 -30.11 7.22
CA SER A 336 13.80 -30.01 8.42
C SER A 336 15.18 -30.68 8.28
N GLN A 337 15.30 -31.76 7.50
CA GLN A 337 16.61 -32.39 7.25
C GLN A 337 17.48 -31.55 6.30
N ARG A 338 16.88 -30.88 5.30
CA ARG A 338 17.61 -29.96 4.39
C ARG A 338 18.07 -28.67 5.09
N VAL A 339 17.37 -28.27 6.15
CA VAL A 339 17.70 -27.08 6.98
C VAL A 339 18.99 -27.27 7.79
N ILE A 340 19.46 -28.50 7.97
CA ILE A 340 20.63 -28.82 8.79
C ILE A 340 21.76 -29.43 7.94
N SER A 341 21.42 -30.11 6.83
CA SER A 341 22.42 -30.70 5.92
C SER A 341 22.56 -29.93 4.61
N ALA A 342 23.34 -28.86 4.62
CA ALA A 342 23.98 -28.34 3.41
C ALA A 342 25.50 -28.37 3.61
N ARG A 343 26.06 -29.57 3.34
CA ARG A 343 27.48 -29.99 3.26
C ARG A 343 28.37 -29.75 4.48
#